data_AF-A0A170WJD7-F1
#
_entry.id   AF-A0A170WJD7-F1
#
_cell.length_a   1.000
_cell.length_b   1.000
_cell.length_c   1.000
_cell.angle_alpha   90.00
_cell.angle_beta   90.00
_cell.angle_gamma   90.00
#
_symmetry.space_group_name_H-M   'P 1'
#
loop_
_entity.id
_entity.type
_entity.pdbx_description
1 polymer ?
#
loop_
_entity_poly.entity_id
_entity_poly.type
_entity_poly.pdbx_seq_one_letter_code
_entity_poly.pdbx_strand_id
1 'polypeptide(L)'
;LRSCPAVKNIYLLMRPKKGQDVNTRLAELLNAPLFQKLRDERESDLQKIVPIQGDITEPELGISQADQRLLAETVSIVFHSAATVKQLILSQPTVFGQPD
;
A
#
# COMPACT_ATOMS: atom_id res chain seq x y z
N LEU A 1 -2.80 7.69 -13.45
CA LEU A 1 -2.68 6.75 -14.58
C LEU A 1 -3.34 7.30 -15.85
N ARG A 2 -4.68 7.39 -15.93
CA ARG A 2 -5.37 7.82 -17.16
C ARG A 2 -5.28 9.32 -17.47
N SER A 3 -5.43 10.17 -16.46
CA SER A 3 -5.55 11.63 -16.64
C SER A 3 -4.22 12.38 -16.64
N CYS A 4 -3.14 11.75 -16.16
CA CYS A 4 -1.82 12.38 -16.04
C CYS A 4 -0.79 11.52 -16.78
N PRO A 5 -0.75 11.56 -18.14
CA PRO A 5 0.09 10.66 -18.93
C PRO A 5 1.58 10.92 -18.73
N ALA A 6 1.97 12.15 -18.41
CA ALA A 6 3.36 12.55 -18.20
C ALA A 6 3.98 12.07 -16.86
N VAL A 7 3.18 11.51 -15.95
CA VAL A 7 3.72 10.93 -14.71
C VAL A 7 4.54 9.70 -15.07
N LYS A 8 5.83 9.74 -14.74
CA LYS A 8 6.79 8.66 -15.02
C LYS A 8 6.59 7.48 -14.08
N ASN A 9 6.71 7.72 -12.78
CA ASN A 9 6.61 6.69 -11.74
C ASN A 9 5.64 7.12 -10.64
N ILE A 10 4.95 6.14 -10.05
CA ILE A 10 4.11 6.25 -8.86
C ILE A 10 4.67 5.26 -7.85
N TYR A 11 5.43 5.77 -6.86
CA TYR A 11 5.95 4.95 -5.78
C TYR A 11 4.86 4.74 -4.72
N LEU A 12 4.48 3.48 -4.47
CA LEU A 12 3.41 3.12 -3.54
C LEU A 12 4.01 2.45 -2.30
N LEU A 13 3.95 3.14 -1.16
CA LEU A 13 4.35 2.56 0.13
C LEU A 13 3.41 1.42 0.50
N MET A 14 3.95 0.21 0.63
CA MET A 14 3.19 -0.99 0.96
C MET A 14 3.79 -1.74 2.13
N ARG A 15 2.92 -2.04 3.10
CA ARG A 15 3.27 -2.88 4.25
C ARG A 15 3.54 -4.32 3.82
N PRO A 16 4.64 -4.96 4.25
CA PRO A 16 4.83 -6.38 4.02
C PRO A 16 3.76 -7.19 4.75
N LYS A 17 3.40 -8.37 4.21
CA LYS A 17 2.50 -9.32 4.86
C LYS A 17 3.28 -10.61 5.10
N LYS A 18 3.03 -11.32 6.20
CA LYS A 18 3.70 -12.60 6.48
C LYS A 18 3.53 -13.54 5.28
N GLY A 19 4.64 -14.00 4.71
CA GLY A 19 4.67 -14.94 3.59
C GLY A 19 4.35 -14.33 2.21
N GLN A 20 4.24 -13.01 2.10
CA GLN A 20 3.95 -12.33 0.83
C GLN A 20 4.77 -11.05 0.69
N ASP A 21 5.64 -11.01 -0.32
CA ASP A 21 6.42 -9.82 -0.64
C ASP A 21 5.55 -8.74 -1.31
N VAL A 22 6.06 -7.51 -1.33
CA VAL A 22 5.31 -6.36 -1.85
C VAL A 22 5.06 -6.42 -3.35
N ASN A 23 5.88 -7.10 -4.15
CA ASN A 23 5.63 -7.22 -5.60
C ASN A 23 4.44 -8.15 -5.85
N THR A 24 4.39 -9.30 -5.18
CA THR A 24 3.25 -10.22 -5.24
C THR A 24 1.96 -9.51 -4.82
N ARG A 25 2.01 -8.76 -3.71
CA ARG A 25 0.85 -7.99 -3.23
C ARG A 25 0.40 -6.91 -4.22
N LEU A 26 1.35 -6.26 -4.91
CA LEU A 26 1.04 -5.27 -5.93
C LEU A 26 0.36 -5.94 -7.13
N ALA A 27 0.89 -7.08 -7.60
CA ALA A 27 0.31 -7.81 -8.72
C ALA A 27 -1.14 -8.21 -8.44
N GLU A 28 -1.44 -8.70 -7.24
CA GLU A 28 -2.82 -8.99 -6.81
C GLU A 28 -3.71 -7.74 -6.83
N LEU A 29 -3.22 -6.61 -6.32
CA LEU A 29 -3.95 -5.34 -6.33
C LEU A 29 -4.25 -4.89 -7.76
N LEU A 30 -3.25 -4.96 -8.65
CA LEU A 30 -3.38 -4.56 -10.05
C LEU A 30 -4.22 -5.54 -10.86
N ASN A 31 -4.49 -6.75 -10.36
CA ASN A 31 -5.43 -7.72 -10.96
C ASN A 31 -6.89 -7.49 -10.54
N ALA A 32 -7.16 -6.63 -9.55
CA ALA A 32 -8.53 -6.33 -9.13
C ALA A 32 -9.38 -5.77 -10.29
N PRO A 33 -10.72 -5.98 -10.28
CA PRO A 33 -11.61 -5.48 -11.34
C PRO A 33 -11.54 -3.97 -11.57
N LEU A 34 -11.16 -3.21 -10.53
CA LEU A 34 -10.92 -1.76 -10.61
C LEU A 34 -9.93 -1.37 -11.73
N PHE A 35 -8.95 -2.23 -12.00
CA PHE A 35 -7.92 -1.99 -13.01
C PHE A 35 -8.21 -2.66 -14.35
N GLN A 36 -9.36 -3.36 -14.51
CA GLN A 36 -9.69 -4.10 -15.74
C GLN A 36 -9.60 -3.22 -16.99
N LYS A 37 -10.31 -2.09 -16.99
CA LYS A 37 -10.28 -1.15 -18.13
C LYS A 37 -8.87 -0.65 -18.45
N LEU A 38 -8.03 -0.49 -17.42
CA LEU A 38 -6.64 -0.06 -17.60
C LEU A 38 -5.78 -1.18 -18.20
N ARG A 39 -5.98 -2.44 -17.79
CA ARG A 39 -5.35 -3.60 -18.43
C ARG A 39 -5.76 -3.73 -19.89
N ASP A 40 -7.04 -3.53 -20.20
CA ASP A 40 -7.55 -3.71 -21.57
C ASP A 40 -7.10 -2.59 -22.52
N GLU A 41 -7.05 -1.34 -22.05
CA GLU A 41 -6.80 -0.19 -22.92
C GLU A 41 -5.34 0.30 -22.86
N ARG A 42 -4.67 0.17 -21.72
CA ARG A 42 -3.40 0.85 -21.42
C ARG A 42 -2.56 0.08 -20.39
N GLU A 43 -2.33 -1.20 -20.63
CA GLU A 43 -1.61 -2.06 -19.67
C GLU A 43 -0.24 -1.50 -19.25
N SER A 44 0.49 -0.87 -20.18
CA SER A 44 1.79 -0.24 -19.91
C SER A 44 1.73 0.88 -18.87
N ASP A 45 0.58 1.55 -18.69
CA ASP A 45 0.43 2.55 -17.63
C ASP A 45 0.50 1.92 -16.23
N LEU A 46 0.18 0.63 -16.08
CA LEU A 46 0.27 -0.07 -14.79
C LEU A 46 1.72 -0.25 -14.34
N GLN A 47 2.66 -0.34 -15.29
CA GLN A 47 4.10 -0.43 -15.01
C GLN A 47 4.67 0.82 -14.35
N LYS A 48 3.91 1.94 -14.37
CA LYS A 48 4.28 3.17 -13.65
C LYS A 48 4.21 2.98 -12.14
N ILE A 49 3.46 2.00 -11.62
CA ILE A 49 3.32 1.77 -10.18
C ILE A 49 4.47 0.88 -9.70
N VAL A 50 5.27 1.42 -8.78
CA VAL A 50 6.42 0.75 -8.19
C VAL A 50 6.18 0.59 -6.69
N PRO A 51 6.16 -0.62 -6.14
CA PRO A 51 5.93 -0.81 -4.72
C PRO A 51 7.21 -0.47 -3.93
N ILE A 52 7.08 0.28 -2.85
CA ILE A 52 8.14 0.50 -1.87
C ILE A 52 7.73 -0.18 -0.58
N GLN A 53 8.58 -1.07 -0.08
CA GLN A 53 8.31 -1.72 1.20
C GLN A 53 8.45 -0.71 2.34
N GLY A 54 7.44 -0.66 3.21
CA GLY A 54 7.52 0.11 4.44
C GLY A 54 6.22 0.13 5.23
N ASP A 55 6.31 0.66 6.45
CA ASP A 55 5.23 0.80 7.40
C ASP A 55 5.28 2.17 8.07
N ILE A 56 4.17 2.92 8.00
CA ILE A 56 4.05 4.25 8.60
C ILE A 56 4.20 4.25 10.13
N THR A 57 4.11 3.09 10.79
CA THR A 57 4.30 2.99 12.24
C THR A 57 5.75 2.80 12.66
N GLU A 58 6.65 2.53 11.70
CA GLU A 58 8.06 2.28 11.94
C GLU A 58 8.90 3.56 11.80
N PRO A 59 10.05 3.66 12.50
CA PRO A 59 11.04 4.71 12.24
C PRO A 59 11.43 4.75 10.77
N GLU A 60 11.56 5.96 10.22
CA GLU A 60 11.87 6.17 8.80
C GLU A 60 10.90 5.43 7.86
N LEU A 61 9.66 5.22 8.32
CA LEU A 61 8.61 4.48 7.62
C LEU A 61 9.00 3.03 7.29
N GLY A 62 10.02 2.47 7.94
CA GLY A 62 10.54 1.13 7.66
C GLY A 62 11.07 0.95 6.22
N ILE A 63 11.42 2.05 5.54
CA ILE A 63 11.92 2.05 4.16
C ILE A 63 13.42 1.78 4.16
N SER A 64 13.88 0.95 3.22
CA SER A 64 15.32 0.67 3.07
C SER A 64 16.12 1.93 2.70
N GLN A 65 17.38 2.03 3.12
CA GLN A 65 18.21 3.19 2.74
C GLN A 65 18.37 3.37 1.22
N ALA A 66 18.35 2.27 0.46
CA ALA A 66 18.43 2.32 -0.99
C ALA A 66 17.16 2.98 -1.58
N ASP A 67 15.99 2.56 -1.10
CA ASP A 67 14.72 3.14 -1.53
C ASP A 67 14.56 4.59 -1.05
N GLN A 68 15.04 4.93 0.16
CA GLN A 68 15.04 6.31 0.64
C GLN A 68 15.83 7.23 -0.30
N ARG A 69 17.02 6.81 -0.75
CA ARG A 69 17.83 7.57 -1.73
C ARG A 69 17.09 7.70 -3.06
N LEU A 70 16.55 6.60 -3.58
CA LEU A 70 15.77 6.60 -4.81
C LEU A 70 14.60 7.61 -4.72
N LEU A 71 13.85 7.58 -3.62
CA LEU A 71 12.71 8.46 -3.42
C LEU A 71 13.15 9.93 -3.31
N ALA A 72 14.23 10.20 -2.57
CA ALA A 72 14.77 11.56 -2.44
C ALA A 72 15.24 12.14 -3.80
N GLU A 73 15.74 11.31 -4.69
CA GLU A 73 16.23 11.73 -6.02
C GLU A 73 15.11 11.85 -7.07
N THR A 74 14.03 11.09 -6.95
CA THR A 74 13.05 10.91 -8.04
C THR A 74 11.65 11.44 -7.73
N VAL A 75 11.28 11.62 -6.47
CA VAL A 75 9.92 12.04 -6.09
C VAL A 75 9.79 13.56 -6.11
N SER A 76 8.81 14.05 -6.86
CA SER A 76 8.46 15.47 -6.91
C SER A 76 7.26 15.85 -6.04
N ILE A 77 6.38 14.89 -5.74
CA ILE A 77 5.13 15.12 -5.01
C ILE A 77 4.86 13.93 -4.08
N VAL A 78 4.52 14.22 -2.82
CA VAL A 78 4.17 13.20 -1.81
C VAL A 78 2.70 13.33 -1.42
N PHE A 79 1.97 12.21 -1.47
CA PHE A 79 0.62 12.10 -0.94
C PHE A 79 0.63 11.22 0.31
N HIS A 80 0.30 11.79 1.47
CA HIS A 80 0.22 11.05 2.73
C HIS A 80 -1.24 10.75 3.08
N SER A 81 -1.74 9.60 2.63
CA SER A 81 -3.13 9.15 2.86
C SER A 81 -3.22 7.81 3.60
N ALA A 82 -2.09 7.22 3.99
CA ALA A 82 -2.06 5.97 4.73
C ALA A 82 -2.63 6.17 6.14
N ALA A 83 -3.45 5.22 6.60
CA ALA A 83 -4.08 5.27 7.92
C ALA A 83 -4.11 3.88 8.55
N THR A 84 -4.07 3.84 9.88
CA THR A 84 -4.30 2.60 10.63
C THR A 84 -5.79 2.46 10.91
N VAL A 85 -6.41 1.42 10.35
CA VAL A 85 -7.80 1.08 10.67
C VAL A 85 -7.79 0.04 11.80
N LYS A 86 -7.85 0.48 13.05
CA LYS A 86 -8.15 -0.40 14.20
C LYS A 86 -9.67 -0.51 14.32
N GLN A 87 -10.25 -1.60 13.84
CA GLN A 87 -11.60 -2.00 14.23
C GLN A 87 -11.52 -2.59 15.65
N LEU A 88 -11.88 -1.80 16.66
CA LEU A 88 -12.04 -2.31 18.03
C LEU A 88 -13.32 -3.16 18.06
N ILE A 89 -13.22 -4.45 17.74
CA ILE A 89 -14.31 -5.38 18.04
C ILE A 89 -14.28 -5.57 19.57
N LEU A 90 -15.15 -4.84 20.28
CA LEU A 90 -15.46 -5.13 21.68
C LEU A 90 -16.15 -6.50 21.71
N SER A 91 -15.35 -7.55 21.82
CA SER A 91 -15.80 -8.90 22.14
C SER A 91 -15.25 -9.26 23.51
N GLN A 92 -15.87 -8.67 24.54
CA GLN A 92 -15.83 -9.22 25.89
C GLN A 92 -17.29 -9.58 26.22
N PRO A 93 -17.68 -10.87 26.29
CA PRO A 93 -18.92 -11.23 26.94
C PRO A 93 -18.74 -10.97 28.44
N THR A 94 -19.45 -9.99 28.97
CA THR A 94 -19.61 -9.79 30.40
C THR A 94 -20.21 -11.06 30.99
N VAL A 95 -19.40 -11.87 31.68
CA VAL A 95 -19.89 -13.00 32.46
C VAL A 95 -20.67 -12.41 33.63
N PHE A 96 -21.99 -12.45 33.55
CA PHE A 96 -22.87 -12.20 34.68
C PHE A 96 -22.74 -13.40 35.63
N GLY A 97 -22.04 -13.22 36.74
CA GLY A 97 -21.98 -14.23 37.80
C GLY A 97 -23.38 -14.53 38.33
N GLN A 98 -23.74 -15.81 38.40
CA GLN A 98 -24.88 -16.28 39.18
C GLN A 98 -24.55 -16.23 40.68
N PRO A 99 -25.57 -16.06 41.55
CA PRO A 99 -25.37 -16.02 43.01
C PRO A 99 -25.35 -17.43 43.62
N ASP A 100 -24.45 -17.63 44.58
CA ASP A 100 -24.62 -18.49 45.76
C ASP A 100 -24.27 -17.66 47.00
#